data_AF-A0A961Z1F4-F1
#
_entry.id   AF-A0A961Z1F4-F1
#
_cell.length_a   1.000
_cell.length_b   1.000
_cell.length_c   1.000
_cell.angle_alpha   90.00
_cell.angle_beta   90.00
_cell.angle_gamma   90.00
#
_symmetry.space_group_name_H-M   'P 1'
#
loop_
_entity.id
_entity.type
_entity.pdbx_description
1 polymer ?
#
loop_
_entity_poly.entity_id
_entity_poly.type
_entity_poly.pdbx_seq_one_letter_code
_entity_poly.pdbx_strand_id
1 'polypeptide(L)'
;MKSLDPIQMKARIEKAYAASGNSLHWRFLASPCHVLKGADVALIDLNPGGGSIPEDHPDFCMPSGSAYELESWDGGKRRKIPYPPGESPLQIQMRTLFLRLCVKAEDVLAGHLVPFRSPSWKELKGHEEALRFGRQLWREVFDVVRPSLVVVMGLNDAGPIIESLLGAGSTERVPIGWGAIAGRKSSFAGGRLVVLPHLSRFKVVTKEKCQPALQELFGRRYDPSLSLQKKAG
;
A
#
# COMPACT_ATOMS: atom_id res chain seq x y z
N MET A 1 27.50 -2.04 2.82
CA MET A 1 26.06 -1.79 3.08
C MET A 1 25.30 -2.39 1.90
N LYS A 2 24.28 -3.26 2.12
CA LYS A 2 23.46 -3.73 0.98
C LYS A 2 22.68 -2.53 0.43
N SER A 3 22.74 -2.33 -0.88
CA SER A 3 21.91 -1.35 -1.59
C SER A 3 20.96 -2.07 -2.54
N LEU A 4 19.75 -1.56 -2.69
CA LEU A 4 18.84 -2.01 -3.74
C LEU A 4 19.27 -1.40 -5.06
N ASP A 5 19.35 -2.22 -6.11
CA ASP A 5 19.55 -1.76 -7.49
C ASP A 5 18.18 -1.79 -8.21
N PRO A 6 17.56 -0.61 -8.45
CA PRO A 6 16.28 -0.51 -9.15
C PRO A 6 16.24 -1.21 -10.51
N ILE A 7 17.35 -1.19 -11.26
CA ILE A 7 17.42 -1.78 -12.60
C ILE A 7 17.35 -3.31 -12.49
N GLN A 8 18.13 -3.90 -11.58
CA GLN A 8 18.10 -5.33 -11.35
C GLN A 8 16.78 -5.81 -10.75
N MET A 9 16.19 -5.05 -9.83
CA MET A 9 14.88 -5.35 -9.27
C MET A 9 13.80 -5.34 -10.35
N LYS A 10 13.76 -4.31 -11.21
CA LYS A 10 12.84 -4.23 -12.34
C LYS A 10 12.98 -5.44 -13.25
N ALA A 11 14.20 -5.76 -13.69
CA ALA A 11 14.45 -6.91 -14.56
C ALA A 11 14.00 -8.25 -13.94
N ARG A 12 14.18 -8.42 -12.63
CA ARG A 12 13.71 -9.62 -11.91
C ARG A 12 12.19 -9.72 -11.88
N ILE A 13 11.49 -8.60 -11.65
CA ILE A 13 10.03 -8.57 -11.65
C ILE A 13 9.49 -8.83 -13.06
N GLU A 14 10.07 -8.22 -14.09
CA GLU A 14 9.71 -8.47 -15.50
C GLU A 14 9.87 -9.94 -15.88
N LYS A 15 11.00 -10.55 -15.52
CA LYS A 15 11.24 -11.97 -15.76
C LYS A 15 10.22 -12.85 -15.03
N ALA A 16 9.92 -12.55 -13.76
CA ALA A 16 8.95 -13.31 -12.98
C ALA A 16 7.52 -13.15 -13.54
N TYR A 17 7.16 -11.95 -13.99
CA TYR A 17 5.87 -11.67 -14.62
C TYR A 17 5.72 -12.42 -15.97
N ALA A 18 6.75 -12.38 -16.82
CA ALA A 18 6.74 -13.11 -18.10
C ALA A 18 6.55 -14.63 -17.90
N ALA A 19 7.11 -15.19 -16.82
CA ALA A 19 6.96 -16.59 -16.47
C ALA A 19 5.62 -16.93 -15.82
N SER A 20 4.85 -15.95 -15.33
CA SER A 20 3.65 -16.21 -14.53
C SER A 20 2.39 -16.49 -15.36
N GLY A 21 2.43 -16.22 -16.67
CA GLY A 21 1.27 -16.33 -17.57
C GLY A 21 0.15 -15.30 -17.32
N ASN A 22 0.41 -14.29 -16.48
CA ASN A 22 -0.51 -13.17 -16.26
C ASN A 22 -0.46 -12.21 -17.46
N SER A 23 -1.53 -11.42 -17.67
CA SER A 23 -1.70 -10.61 -18.88
C SER A 23 -2.14 -9.17 -18.64
N LEU A 24 -2.32 -8.75 -17.38
CA LEU A 24 -2.80 -7.40 -17.03
C LEU A 24 -1.69 -6.46 -16.56
N HIS A 25 -0.46 -6.76 -16.96
CA HIS A 25 0.75 -6.05 -16.59
C HIS A 25 1.12 -6.22 -15.11
N TRP A 26 2.20 -5.55 -14.71
CA TRP A 26 2.66 -5.55 -13.33
C TRP A 26 2.96 -4.12 -12.86
N ARG A 27 2.89 -3.92 -11.54
CA ARG A 27 3.27 -2.69 -10.87
C ARG A 27 3.85 -3.00 -9.50
N PHE A 28 5.01 -2.43 -9.18
CA PHE A 28 5.66 -2.61 -7.89
C PHE A 28 5.40 -1.46 -6.92
N LEU A 29 5.83 -0.23 -7.26
CA LEU A 29 5.66 0.93 -6.40
C LEU A 29 4.58 1.90 -6.92
N ALA A 30 3.88 2.49 -5.96
CA ALA A 30 3.00 3.64 -6.09
C ALA A 30 3.70 4.96 -5.69
N SER A 31 5.03 4.91 -5.55
CA SER A 31 5.91 5.97 -5.05
C SER A 31 7.19 6.04 -5.91
N PRO A 32 8.00 7.12 -5.82
CA PRO A 32 9.21 7.25 -6.61
C PRO A 32 10.36 6.40 -6.07
N CYS A 33 11.34 6.10 -6.90
CA CYS A 33 12.44 5.20 -6.53
C CYS A 33 13.32 5.69 -5.35
N HIS A 34 13.28 6.97 -4.96
CA HIS A 34 14.11 7.47 -3.85
C HIS A 34 13.72 6.87 -2.50
N VAL A 35 12.47 6.44 -2.31
CA VAL A 35 11.99 5.82 -1.06
C VAL A 35 12.70 4.50 -0.75
N LEU A 36 13.26 3.83 -1.76
CA LEU A 36 14.09 2.62 -1.60
C LEU A 36 15.45 2.90 -0.92
N LYS A 37 15.82 4.17 -0.73
CA LYS A 37 17.05 4.57 -0.02
C LYS A 37 16.85 4.73 1.48
N GLY A 38 15.61 4.81 1.98
CA GLY A 38 15.34 4.98 3.41
C GLY A 38 14.07 5.76 3.75
N ALA A 39 12.90 5.30 3.31
CA ALA A 39 11.62 5.83 3.80
C ALA A 39 11.32 5.39 5.23
N ASP A 40 10.81 6.31 6.05
CA ASP A 40 10.42 6.04 7.44
C ASP A 40 9.07 5.30 7.54
N VAL A 41 8.19 5.52 6.56
CA VAL A 41 6.85 4.92 6.48
C VAL A 41 6.74 4.06 5.23
N ALA A 42 6.26 2.83 5.39
CA ALA A 42 5.88 1.96 4.28
C ALA A 42 4.37 1.71 4.27
N LEU A 43 3.77 1.70 3.08
CA LEU A 43 2.39 1.31 2.83
C LEU A 43 2.38 0.13 1.85
N ILE A 44 1.88 -1.02 2.30
CA ILE A 44 1.83 -2.25 1.51
C ILE A 44 0.37 -2.64 1.29
N ASP A 45 -0.02 -2.84 0.04
CA ASP A 45 -1.25 -3.53 -0.29
C ASP A 45 -0.95 -4.94 -0.85
N LEU A 46 -1.99 -5.68 -1.22
CA LEU A 46 -1.79 -7.04 -1.74
C LEU A 46 -1.19 -7.04 -3.15
N ASN A 47 -1.89 -6.46 -4.12
CA ASN A 47 -1.51 -6.45 -5.52
C ASN A 47 -2.23 -5.32 -6.27
N PRO A 48 -1.69 -4.84 -7.40
CA PRO A 48 -2.39 -3.84 -8.19
C PRO A 48 -3.71 -4.41 -8.70
N GLY A 49 -4.81 -3.71 -8.42
CA GLY A 49 -6.15 -4.10 -8.88
C GLY A 49 -6.46 -3.60 -10.29
N GLY A 50 -7.60 -4.01 -10.83
CA GLY A 50 -8.13 -3.51 -12.10
C GLY A 50 -8.17 -4.57 -13.20
N GLY A 51 -9.08 -4.37 -14.15
CA GLY A 51 -9.34 -5.31 -15.24
C GLY A 51 -8.70 -4.93 -16.58
N SER A 52 -7.89 -3.87 -16.61
CA SER A 52 -7.24 -3.33 -17.80
C SER A 52 -5.81 -2.91 -17.48
N ILE A 53 -5.01 -2.76 -18.54
CA ILE A 53 -3.66 -2.19 -18.49
C ILE A 53 -3.81 -0.68 -18.57
N PRO A 54 -3.42 0.10 -17.55
CA PRO A 54 -3.42 1.55 -17.63
C PRO A 54 -2.26 2.02 -18.52
N GLU A 55 -2.52 2.90 -19.49
CA GLU A 55 -1.49 3.38 -20.44
C GLU A 55 -0.40 4.23 -19.76
N ASP A 56 -0.78 5.05 -18.78
CA ASP A 56 0.10 6.06 -18.17
C ASP A 56 0.66 5.67 -16.80
N HIS A 57 0.47 4.42 -16.35
CA HIS A 57 0.93 3.99 -15.02
C HIS A 57 2.31 3.35 -15.12
N PRO A 58 3.35 3.87 -14.45
CA PRO A 58 4.67 3.27 -14.50
C PRO A 58 4.72 1.96 -13.72
N ASP A 59 5.47 1.00 -14.24
CA ASP A 59 5.53 -0.37 -13.69
C ASP A 59 6.34 -0.43 -12.40
N PHE A 60 7.54 0.13 -12.41
CA PHE A 60 8.48 -0.07 -11.30
C PHE A 60 8.30 0.96 -10.18
N CYS A 61 8.44 2.24 -10.51
CA CYS A 61 8.29 3.35 -9.58
C CYS A 61 7.76 4.59 -10.31
N MET A 62 7.16 5.52 -9.56
CA MET A 62 6.74 6.80 -10.10
C MET A 62 7.97 7.63 -10.52
N PRO A 63 7.90 8.41 -11.62
CA PRO A 63 8.96 9.35 -11.96
C PRO A 63 9.07 10.48 -10.92
N SER A 64 7.93 10.90 -10.35
CA SER A 64 7.82 11.88 -9.27
C SER A 64 6.48 11.73 -8.53
N GLY A 65 6.37 12.30 -7.33
CA GLY A 65 5.14 12.32 -6.55
C GLY A 65 4.58 10.93 -6.18
N SER A 66 3.28 10.88 -5.87
CA SER A 66 2.60 9.64 -5.48
C SER A 66 1.47 9.29 -6.46
N ALA A 67 1.29 8.00 -6.74
CA ALA A 67 0.14 7.50 -7.48
C ALA A 67 -1.19 7.87 -6.81
N TYR A 68 -1.17 8.05 -5.48
CA TYR A 68 -2.36 8.45 -4.73
C TYR A 68 -2.76 9.91 -4.95
N GLU A 69 -1.94 10.71 -5.64
CA GLU A 69 -2.17 12.14 -5.90
C GLU A 69 -2.20 12.48 -7.39
N LEU A 70 -1.34 11.84 -8.19
CA LEU A 70 -1.08 12.26 -9.58
C LEU A 70 -1.78 11.42 -10.63
N GLU A 71 -2.25 10.22 -10.30
CA GLU A 71 -2.85 9.33 -11.29
C GLU A 71 -4.37 9.43 -11.35
N SER A 72 -4.90 9.42 -12.57
CA SER A 72 -6.30 9.13 -12.83
C SER A 72 -6.55 7.63 -12.70
N TRP A 73 -7.58 7.26 -11.93
CA TRP A 73 -7.92 5.86 -11.66
C TRP A 73 -9.30 5.51 -12.18
N ASP A 74 -9.44 4.33 -12.78
CA ASP A 74 -10.75 3.82 -13.18
C ASP A 74 -11.68 3.75 -11.95
N GLY A 75 -12.92 4.20 -12.11
CA GLY A 75 -13.96 4.04 -11.09
C GLY A 75 -14.57 2.64 -11.05
N GLY A 76 -14.01 1.71 -11.83
CA GLY A 76 -14.49 0.36 -12.02
C GLY A 76 -15.85 0.34 -12.70
N LYS A 77 -16.54 -0.80 -12.61
CA LYS A 77 -17.84 -1.05 -13.29
C LYS A 77 -18.95 -0.01 -13.01
N ARG A 78 -18.79 0.86 -12.02
CA ARG A 78 -19.80 1.85 -11.58
C ARG A 78 -19.62 3.23 -12.19
N ARG A 79 -18.50 3.52 -12.85
CA ARG A 79 -18.25 4.82 -13.49
C ARG A 79 -17.83 4.64 -14.94
N LYS A 80 -18.32 5.51 -15.81
CA LYS A 80 -17.95 5.57 -17.22
C LYS A 80 -16.68 6.39 -17.47
N ILE A 81 -16.35 7.27 -16.52
CA ILE A 81 -15.20 8.19 -16.61
C ILE A 81 -14.31 7.92 -15.40
N PRO A 82 -12.97 7.83 -15.60
CA PRO A 82 -12.01 7.75 -14.52
C PRO A 82 -12.20 8.83 -13.46
N TYR A 83 -11.74 8.57 -12.25
CA TYR A 83 -11.53 9.61 -11.25
C TYR A 83 -10.35 10.48 -11.68
N PRO A 84 -10.47 11.82 -11.58
CA PRO A 84 -9.32 12.70 -11.70
C PRO A 84 -8.25 12.38 -10.65
N PRO A 85 -7.01 12.85 -10.86
CA PRO A 85 -5.90 12.66 -9.93
C PRO A 85 -6.24 13.02 -8.48
N GLY A 86 -6.06 12.04 -7.58
CA GLY A 86 -6.28 12.22 -6.15
C GLY A 86 -7.74 12.25 -5.68
N GLU A 87 -8.71 11.96 -6.57
CA GLU A 87 -10.14 12.10 -6.29
C GLU A 87 -10.90 10.78 -6.11
N SER A 88 -10.29 9.63 -6.40
CA SER A 88 -10.94 8.36 -6.08
C SER A 88 -11.13 8.20 -4.57
N PRO A 89 -12.18 7.49 -4.11
CA PRO A 89 -12.40 7.30 -2.67
C PRO A 89 -11.21 6.68 -1.92
N LEU A 90 -10.43 5.82 -2.57
CA LEU A 90 -9.20 5.26 -2.00
C LEU A 90 -8.10 6.32 -1.93
N GLN A 91 -7.88 7.10 -3.00
CA GLN A 91 -6.90 8.19 -3.01
C GLN A 91 -7.18 9.22 -1.91
N ILE A 92 -8.44 9.62 -1.72
CA ILE A 92 -8.81 10.56 -0.65
C ILE A 92 -8.45 9.99 0.73
N GLN A 93 -8.71 8.69 0.96
CA GLN A 93 -8.33 8.06 2.22
C GLN A 93 -6.82 7.99 2.41
N MET A 94 -6.05 7.67 1.37
CA MET A 94 -4.58 7.60 1.45
C MET A 94 -3.96 8.95 1.72
N ARG A 95 -4.39 9.97 0.97
CA ARG A 95 -3.93 11.36 1.18
C ARG A 95 -4.26 11.86 2.58
N THR A 96 -5.45 11.53 3.08
CA THR A 96 -5.83 11.87 4.47
C THR A 96 -4.99 11.11 5.48
N LEU A 97 -4.69 9.83 5.23
CA LEU A 97 -3.84 9.03 6.10
C LEU A 97 -2.42 9.61 6.16
N PHE A 98 -1.80 9.90 5.02
CA PHE A 98 -0.45 10.47 4.96
C PHE A 98 -0.37 11.83 5.62
N LEU A 99 -1.36 12.70 5.36
CA LEU A 99 -1.47 13.98 6.04
C LEU A 99 -1.48 13.81 7.57
N ARG A 100 -2.32 12.92 8.09
CA ARG A 100 -2.46 12.68 9.53
C ARG A 100 -1.28 11.94 10.14
N LEU A 101 -0.49 11.25 9.32
CA LEU A 101 0.81 10.70 9.71
C LEU A 101 1.95 11.71 9.62
N CYS A 102 1.65 12.96 9.24
CA CYS A 102 2.62 14.04 9.02
C CYS A 102 3.74 13.66 8.03
N VAL A 103 3.39 12.87 7.00
CA VAL A 103 4.33 12.42 5.96
C VAL A 103 3.83 12.85 4.58
N LYS A 104 4.75 13.26 3.69
CA LYS A 104 4.42 13.54 2.29
C LYS A 104 4.16 12.23 1.56
N ALA A 105 3.16 12.21 0.67
CA ALA A 105 2.80 11.00 -0.07
C ALA A 105 3.96 10.44 -0.91
N GLU A 106 4.82 11.32 -1.45
CA GLU A 106 6.00 10.95 -2.25
C GLU A 106 7.15 10.34 -1.44
N ASP A 107 7.16 10.53 -0.11
CA ASP A 107 8.19 10.02 0.80
C ASP A 107 7.78 8.69 1.47
N VAL A 108 6.58 8.19 1.19
CA VAL A 108 6.10 6.89 1.66
C VAL A 108 6.57 5.81 0.70
N LEU A 109 7.18 4.74 1.23
CA LEU A 109 7.40 3.50 0.48
C LEU A 109 6.05 2.80 0.26
N ALA A 110 5.31 3.28 -0.73
CA ALA A 110 4.03 2.74 -1.13
C ALA A 110 4.21 1.73 -2.26
N GLY A 111 3.73 0.49 -2.07
CA GLY A 111 3.83 -0.55 -3.09
C GLY A 111 2.97 -1.77 -2.82
N HIS A 112 3.11 -2.73 -3.73
CA HIS A 112 2.30 -3.94 -3.79
C HIS A 112 3.11 -5.15 -3.31
N LEU A 113 2.56 -5.98 -2.40
CA LEU A 113 3.21 -7.21 -1.93
C LEU A 113 3.51 -8.15 -3.11
N VAL A 114 2.53 -8.32 -4.00
CA VAL A 114 2.64 -9.04 -5.26
C VAL A 114 2.51 -8.02 -6.39
N PRO A 115 3.53 -7.85 -7.24
CA PRO A 115 3.49 -6.80 -8.25
C PRO A 115 2.58 -7.12 -9.44
N PHE A 116 1.94 -8.29 -9.51
CA PHE A 116 1.18 -8.70 -10.69
C PHE A 116 -0.28 -8.24 -10.60
N ARG A 117 -0.77 -7.59 -11.66
CA ARG A 117 -2.13 -7.05 -11.69
C ARG A 117 -3.16 -8.15 -11.92
N SER A 118 -4.27 -8.04 -11.22
CA SER A 118 -5.46 -8.87 -11.48
C SER A 118 -6.75 -8.13 -11.13
N PRO A 119 -7.90 -8.51 -11.71
CA PRO A 119 -9.20 -7.89 -11.37
C PRO A 119 -9.61 -8.24 -9.93
N SER A 120 -9.26 -9.44 -9.49
CA SER A 120 -9.38 -9.89 -8.11
C SER A 120 -8.22 -10.82 -7.76
N TRP A 121 -7.95 -11.00 -6.47
CA TRP A 121 -6.91 -11.93 -6.02
C TRP A 121 -7.09 -13.29 -6.67
N LYS A 122 -8.31 -13.86 -6.63
CA LYS A 122 -8.65 -15.20 -7.17
C LYS A 122 -8.38 -15.38 -8.67
N GLU A 123 -8.35 -14.29 -9.43
CA GLU A 123 -8.11 -14.29 -10.87
C GLU A 123 -6.63 -14.19 -11.22
N LEU A 124 -5.74 -14.02 -10.24
CA LEU A 124 -4.30 -14.02 -10.45
C LEU A 124 -3.83 -15.45 -10.74
N LYS A 125 -3.07 -15.64 -11.82
CA LYS A 125 -2.46 -16.95 -12.11
C LYS A 125 -1.22 -17.17 -11.24
N GLY A 126 -1.06 -18.39 -10.72
CA GLY A 126 0.11 -18.79 -9.93
C GLY A 126 0.23 -18.04 -8.59
N HIS A 127 -0.87 -17.97 -7.83
CA HIS A 127 -0.93 -17.21 -6.56
C HIS A 127 0.22 -17.55 -5.60
N GLU A 128 0.57 -18.82 -5.46
CA GLU A 128 1.60 -19.26 -4.52
C GLU A 128 2.99 -18.84 -4.97
N GLU A 129 3.31 -19.00 -6.25
CA GLU A 129 4.55 -18.54 -6.87
C GLU A 129 4.68 -17.02 -6.75
N ALA A 130 3.61 -16.29 -7.06
CA ALA A 130 3.57 -14.85 -7.00
C ALA A 130 3.76 -14.34 -5.56
N LEU A 131 3.12 -14.97 -4.56
CA LEU A 131 3.34 -14.67 -3.15
C LEU A 131 4.77 -14.99 -2.70
N ARG A 132 5.33 -16.13 -3.13
CA ARG A 132 6.70 -16.52 -2.81
C ARG A 132 7.70 -15.49 -3.34
N PHE A 133 7.50 -15.05 -4.58
CA PHE A 133 8.29 -13.99 -5.21
C PHE A 133 8.14 -12.66 -4.46
N GLY A 134 6.91 -12.24 -4.17
CA GLY A 134 6.63 -11.02 -3.41
C GLY A 134 7.28 -11.00 -2.03
N ARG A 135 7.23 -12.12 -1.30
CA ARG A 135 7.91 -12.27 0.01
C ARG A 135 9.41 -12.08 -0.09
N GLN A 136 10.04 -12.66 -1.11
CA GLN A 136 11.48 -12.50 -1.31
C GLN A 136 11.83 -11.04 -1.61
N LEU A 137 11.07 -10.40 -2.51
CA LEU A 137 11.27 -9.01 -2.88
C LEU A 137 11.17 -8.08 -1.67
N TRP A 138 10.09 -8.22 -0.88
CA TRP A 138 9.86 -7.36 0.28
C TRP A 138 10.81 -7.63 1.45
N ARG A 139 11.34 -8.86 1.59
CA ARG A 139 12.42 -9.14 2.53
C ARG A 139 13.67 -8.32 2.20
N GLU A 140 14.08 -8.33 0.93
CA GLU A 140 15.24 -7.54 0.48
C GLU A 140 15.01 -6.04 0.67
N VAL A 141 13.78 -5.57 0.41
CA VAL A 141 13.41 -4.16 0.62
C VAL A 141 13.47 -3.76 2.08
N PHE A 142 12.89 -4.55 2.99
CA PHE A 142 12.90 -4.24 4.42
C PHE A 142 14.29 -4.35 5.05
N ASP A 143 15.16 -5.23 4.55
CA ASP A 143 16.56 -5.33 4.99
C ASP A 143 17.34 -4.01 4.78
N VAL A 144 16.99 -3.27 3.72
CA VAL A 144 17.65 -2.03 3.31
C VAL A 144 16.93 -0.79 3.82
N VAL A 145 15.62 -0.66 3.56
CA VAL A 145 14.86 0.57 3.83
C VAL A 145 14.58 0.77 5.32
N ARG A 146 14.27 -0.32 6.04
CA ARG A 146 14.01 -0.35 7.49
C ARG A 146 13.03 0.74 7.98
N PRO A 147 11.80 0.80 7.44
CA PRO A 147 10.79 1.74 7.89
C PRO A 147 10.45 1.49 9.37
N SER A 148 10.23 2.56 10.13
CA SER A 148 9.81 2.47 11.54
C SER A 148 8.29 2.38 11.72
N LEU A 149 7.53 2.66 10.65
CA LEU A 149 6.09 2.39 10.57
C LEU A 149 5.78 1.63 9.28
N VAL A 150 5.15 0.47 9.40
CA VAL A 150 4.63 -0.30 8.26
C VAL A 150 3.12 -0.33 8.37
N VAL A 151 2.44 0.11 7.33
CA VAL A 151 0.98 0.09 7.20
C VAL A 151 0.62 -0.92 6.12
N VAL A 152 -0.30 -1.82 6.42
CA VAL A 152 -0.73 -2.87 5.49
C VAL A 152 -2.22 -2.80 5.27
N MET A 153 -2.65 -2.81 4.01
CA MET A 153 -4.06 -2.98 3.65
C MET A 153 -4.37 -4.44 3.39
N GLY A 154 -5.28 -4.97 4.19
CA GLY A 154 -5.78 -6.34 4.03
C GLY A 154 -5.50 -7.21 5.24
N LEU A 155 -6.54 -7.38 6.07
CA LEU A 155 -6.44 -8.06 7.37
C LEU A 155 -6.08 -9.54 7.26
N ASN A 156 -6.57 -10.20 6.21
CA ASN A 156 -6.54 -11.67 6.05
C ASN A 156 -5.67 -12.15 4.88
N ASP A 157 -5.06 -11.23 4.14
CA ASP A 157 -4.25 -11.54 2.96
C ASP A 157 -2.81 -11.00 3.12
N ALA A 158 -2.55 -9.72 2.83
CA ALA A 158 -1.22 -9.12 2.96
C ALA A 158 -0.77 -9.02 4.43
N GLY A 159 -1.69 -8.74 5.36
CA GLY A 159 -1.41 -8.56 6.79
C GLY A 159 -0.57 -9.69 7.41
N PRO A 160 -1.05 -10.94 7.42
CA PRO A 160 -0.30 -12.08 7.99
C PRO A 160 1.06 -12.31 7.34
N ILE A 161 1.20 -11.94 6.07
CA ILE A 161 2.45 -12.09 5.32
C ILE A 161 3.48 -11.08 5.79
N ILE A 162 3.09 -9.82 5.90
CA ILE A 162 3.96 -8.75 6.38
C ILE A 162 4.28 -8.92 7.87
N GLU A 163 3.32 -9.36 8.69
CA GLU A 163 3.56 -9.74 10.09
C GLU A 163 4.69 -10.76 10.21
N SER A 164 4.63 -11.83 9.40
CA SER A 164 5.66 -12.87 9.35
C SER A 164 7.01 -12.34 8.82
N LEU A 165 7.02 -11.51 7.78
CA LEU A 165 8.25 -10.97 7.19
C LEU A 165 9.01 -10.06 8.17
N LEU A 166 8.29 -9.28 8.97
CA LEU A 166 8.88 -8.37 9.95
C LEU A 166 9.23 -9.06 11.28
N GLY A 167 8.79 -10.32 11.47
CA GLY A 167 8.89 -10.98 12.77
C GLY A 167 8.11 -10.22 13.85
N ALA A 168 6.91 -9.72 13.51
CA ALA A 168 6.10 -8.95 14.42
C ALA A 168 5.68 -9.78 15.65
N GLY A 169 5.70 -9.17 16.83
CA GLY A 169 5.33 -9.78 18.09
C GLY A 169 3.81 -9.96 18.25
N SER A 170 3.35 -9.97 19.50
CA SER A 170 1.91 -10.09 19.81
C SER A 170 1.09 -9.02 19.08
N THR A 171 -0.01 -9.46 18.48
CA THR A 171 -0.91 -8.59 17.71
C THR A 171 -2.12 -8.21 18.55
N GLU A 172 -2.28 -6.91 18.81
CA GLU A 172 -3.48 -6.35 19.43
C GLU A 172 -4.55 -6.06 18.36
N ARG A 173 -5.81 -6.33 18.69
CA ARG A 173 -6.97 -6.05 17.84
C ARG A 173 -7.69 -4.82 18.35
N VAL A 174 -7.91 -3.85 17.47
CA VAL A 174 -8.59 -2.58 17.79
C VAL A 174 -9.88 -2.48 16.99
N PRO A 175 -11.07 -2.51 17.62
CA PRO A 175 -12.34 -2.28 16.93
C PRO A 175 -12.34 -0.92 16.21
N ILE A 176 -12.59 -0.91 14.89
CA ILE A 176 -12.46 0.30 14.06
C ILE A 176 -13.69 1.23 14.15
N GLY A 177 -14.80 0.80 14.74
CA GLY A 177 -16.07 1.53 14.70
C GLY A 177 -16.83 1.35 13.37
N TRP A 178 -16.50 0.31 12.61
CA TRP A 178 -17.19 -0.06 11.36
C TRP A 178 -17.72 -1.49 11.44
N GLY A 179 -18.90 -1.67 12.04
CA GLY A 179 -19.46 -2.99 12.30
C GLY A 179 -18.51 -3.82 13.18
N ALA A 180 -18.35 -5.10 12.85
CA ALA A 180 -17.47 -6.02 13.59
C ALA A 180 -15.98 -5.99 13.15
N ILE A 181 -15.58 -5.00 12.35
CA ILE A 181 -14.23 -4.93 11.79
C ILE A 181 -13.26 -4.35 12.80
N ALA A 182 -12.12 -5.02 12.96
CA ALA A 182 -11.01 -4.56 13.79
C ALA A 182 -9.75 -4.39 12.95
N GLY A 183 -9.01 -3.31 13.21
CA GLY A 183 -7.63 -3.17 12.78
C GLY A 183 -6.72 -3.97 13.70
N ARG A 184 -5.45 -4.08 13.32
CA ARG A 184 -4.43 -4.75 14.11
C ARG A 184 -3.20 -3.88 14.26
N LYS A 185 -2.58 -3.91 15.43
CA LYS A 185 -1.26 -3.29 15.66
C LYS A 185 -0.33 -4.30 16.34
N SER A 186 0.93 -4.25 15.98
CA SER A 186 1.99 -5.04 16.61
C SER A 186 3.31 -4.28 16.52
N SER A 187 4.28 -4.69 17.33
CA SER A 187 5.65 -4.18 17.27
C SER A 187 6.54 -5.19 16.58
N PHE A 188 7.56 -4.70 15.87
CA PHE A 188 8.63 -5.51 15.29
C PHE A 188 9.98 -4.84 15.58
N ALA A 189 11.08 -5.53 15.26
CA ALA A 189 12.41 -4.97 15.45
C ALA A 189 12.60 -3.72 14.57
N GLY A 190 12.59 -2.54 15.19
CA GLY A 190 12.76 -1.24 14.51
C GLY A 190 11.48 -0.43 14.36
N GLY A 191 10.29 -0.96 14.70
CA GLY A 191 9.07 -0.19 14.45
C GLY A 191 7.74 -0.80 14.89
N ARG A 192 6.69 -0.21 14.31
CA ARG A 192 5.29 -0.59 14.51
C ARG A 192 4.68 -1.03 13.18
N LEU A 193 3.94 -2.12 13.23
CA LEU A 193 3.08 -2.58 12.14
C LEU A 193 1.62 -2.24 12.47
N VAL A 194 0.92 -1.66 11.50
CA VAL A 194 -0.53 -1.43 11.54
C VAL A 194 -1.18 -2.12 10.34
N VAL A 195 -2.11 -3.03 10.59
CA VAL A 195 -2.88 -3.70 9.54
C VAL A 195 -4.32 -3.17 9.56
N LEU A 196 -4.74 -2.61 8.44
CA LEU A 196 -6.07 -2.04 8.22
C LEU A 196 -6.91 -2.96 7.31
N PRO A 197 -8.25 -2.89 7.39
CA PRO A 197 -9.09 -3.48 6.36
C PRO A 197 -8.87 -2.78 5.00
N HIS A 198 -9.26 -3.44 3.91
CA HIS A 198 -9.16 -2.89 2.56
C HIS A 198 -9.89 -1.54 2.44
N LEU A 199 -9.13 -0.45 2.32
CA LEU A 199 -9.67 0.91 2.32
C LEU A 199 -10.46 1.23 1.04
N SER A 200 -10.28 0.47 -0.03
CA SER A 200 -11.17 0.53 -1.21
C SER A 200 -12.63 0.16 -0.88
N ARG A 201 -12.84 -0.68 0.14
CA ARG A 201 -14.16 -1.14 0.60
C ARG A 201 -14.65 -0.36 1.82
N PHE A 202 -13.75 -0.04 2.74
CA PHE A 202 -14.09 0.57 4.02
C PHE A 202 -13.55 1.99 4.10
N LYS A 203 -14.43 2.97 4.31
CA LYS A 203 -14.09 4.39 4.40
C LYS A 203 -13.54 4.76 5.79
N VAL A 204 -12.62 3.96 6.32
CA VAL A 204 -12.14 4.04 7.70
C VAL A 204 -11.46 5.38 7.99
N VAL A 205 -10.55 5.82 7.12
CA VAL A 205 -9.68 6.97 7.42
C VAL A 205 -10.48 8.27 7.48
N THR A 206 -11.46 8.44 6.62
CA THR A 206 -12.22 9.70 6.47
C THR A 206 -13.46 9.78 7.35
N LYS A 207 -13.74 8.77 8.17
CA LYS A 207 -14.95 8.71 9.00
C LYS A 207 -14.63 9.06 10.45
N GLU A 208 -15.34 10.05 10.97
CA GLU A 208 -15.12 10.60 12.31
C GLU A 208 -15.22 9.53 13.42
N LYS A 209 -16.23 8.67 13.33
CA LYS A 209 -16.40 7.55 14.28
C LYS A 209 -15.23 6.55 14.33
N CYS A 210 -14.34 6.55 13.33
CA CYS A 210 -13.18 5.68 13.27
C CYS A 210 -11.90 6.33 13.81
N GLN A 211 -11.91 7.63 14.12
CA GLN A 211 -10.71 8.36 14.54
C GLN A 211 -10.12 7.87 15.86
N PRO A 212 -10.92 7.55 16.91
CA PRO A 212 -10.36 7.01 18.15
C PRO A 212 -9.57 5.72 17.92
N ALA A 213 -10.09 4.83 17.07
CA ALA A 213 -9.41 3.57 16.73
C ALA A 213 -8.11 3.80 15.93
N LEU A 214 -8.10 4.77 15.00
CA LEU A 214 -6.89 5.13 14.26
C LEU A 214 -5.84 5.75 15.19
N GLN A 215 -6.23 6.61 16.11
CA GLN A 215 -5.35 7.14 17.15
C GLN A 215 -4.73 6.01 17.99
N GLU A 216 -5.51 5.00 18.35
CA GLU A 216 -5.02 3.85 19.13
C GLU A 216 -4.04 2.98 18.32
N LEU A 217 -4.35 2.71 17.04
CA LEU A 217 -3.49 1.92 16.15
C LEU A 217 -2.14 2.61 15.89
N PHE A 218 -2.18 3.89 15.54
CA PHE A 218 -0.99 4.63 15.11
C PHE A 218 -0.28 5.38 16.24
N GLY A 219 -0.92 5.57 17.39
CA GLY A 219 -0.36 6.28 18.54
C GLY A 219 0.00 7.73 18.22
N ARG A 220 1.11 8.22 18.78
CA ARG A 220 1.55 9.62 18.65
C ARG A 220 1.89 10.06 17.23
N ARG A 221 2.03 9.13 16.28
CA ARG A 221 2.29 9.45 14.87
C ARG A 221 1.03 9.93 14.13
N TYR A 222 -0.14 9.77 14.71
CA TYR A 222 -1.40 10.14 14.09
C TYR A 222 -1.98 11.37 14.74
N ASP A 223 -2.26 12.38 13.91
CA ASP A 223 -2.94 13.61 14.30
C ASP A 223 -4.31 13.69 13.59
N PRO A 224 -5.42 13.40 14.31
CA PRO A 224 -6.75 13.42 13.73
C PRO A 224 -7.25 14.84 13.43
N SER A 225 -6.61 15.88 13.99
CA SER A 225 -6.99 17.28 13.78
C SER A 225 -6.62 17.79 12.38
N LEU A 226 -5.65 17.14 11.72
CA LEU A 226 -5.26 17.49 10.36
C LEU A 226 -6.34 17.05 9.36
N SER A 227 -6.64 17.94 8.41
CA SER A 227 -7.63 17.73 7.36
C SER A 227 -7.14 18.25 6.02
N LEU A 228 -7.51 17.57 4.94
CA LEU A 228 -7.23 18.05 3.58
C LEU A 228 -7.97 19.38 3.38
N GLN A 229 -7.25 20.40 2.93
CA GLN A 229 -7.89 21.64 2.53
C GLN A 229 -8.85 21.36 1.37
N LYS A 230 -10.08 21.90 1.46
CA LYS A 230 -10.98 21.93 0.30
C LYS A 230 -10.29 22.80 -0.76
N LYS A 231 -10.06 22.27 -1.96
CA LYS A 231 -9.68 23.11 -3.10
C LYS A 231 -10.74 24.22 -3.20
N ALA A 232 -10.31 25.48 -3.20
CA ALA A 232 -11.18 26.57 -3.58
C ALA A 232 -11.68 26.26 -5.00
N GLY A 233 -13.00 26.16 -5.15
CA GLY A 233 -13.64 25.89 -6.44
C GLY A 233 -13.49 27.06 -7.40
#